data_AF-A0A173FE95-F1
#
_entry.id   AF-A0A173FE95-F1
#
_cell.length_a   1.000
_cell.length_b   1.000
_cell.length_c   1.000
_cell.angle_alpha   90.00
_cell.angle_beta   90.00
_cell.angle_gamma   90.00
#
_symmetry.space_group_name_H-M   'P 1'
#
loop_
_entity.id
_entity.type
_entity.pdbx_description
1 polymer ?
#
loop_
_entity_poly.entity_id
_entity_poly.type
_entity_poly.pdbx_seq_one_letter_code
_entity_poly.pdbx_strand_id
1 'polypeptide(L)'
;AMQEFMILPTGASSFTEAMRMGSEIYHHLKAVIKGRFGLDATAVGDEGGFAPNILNNKDALDLIQEAIKKAGYAGKIEIGMDVAASEFYN
;
A
#
# COMPACT_ATOMS: atom_id res chain seq x y z
N ALA A 1 -11.12 1.25 -12.44
CA ALA A 1 -9.86 1.35 -11.68
C ALA A 1 -10.21 1.42 -10.20
N MET A 2 -9.28 1.27 -9.27
CA MET A 2 -9.51 1.63 -7.86
C MET A 2 -8.49 2.71 -7.53
N GLN A 3 -8.93 3.79 -6.87
CA GLN A 3 -8.10 4.97 -6.68
C GLN A 3 -7.06 4.73 -5.58
N GLU A 4 -7.50 4.27 -4.41
CA GLU A 4 -6.65 4.15 -3.24
C GLU A 4 -6.66 2.76 -2.63
N PHE A 5 -5.48 2.36 -2.15
CA PHE A 5 -5.28 1.19 -1.33
C PHE A 5 -4.47 1.61 -0.10
N MET A 6 -5.11 1.54 1.06
CA MET A 6 -4.58 2.05 2.33
C MET A 6 -4.25 0.90 3.28
N ILE A 7 -3.25 1.11 4.14
CA ILE A 7 -2.95 0.22 5.27
C ILE A 7 -3.50 0.80 6.57
N LEU A 8 -4.12 -0.03 7.39
CA LEU A 8 -4.70 0.35 8.67
C LEU A 8 -4.03 -0.48 9.79
N PRO A 9 -3.12 0.11 10.60
CA PRO A 9 -2.43 -0.59 11.68
C PRO A 9 -3.31 -0.87 12.92
N THR A 10 -4.37 -1.65 12.75
CA THR A 10 -5.38 -1.95 13.80
C THR A 10 -4.82 -2.77 14.96
N GLY A 11 -3.73 -3.50 14.77
CA GLY A 11 -3.06 -4.30 15.80
C GLY A 11 -2.03 -3.53 16.63
N ALA A 12 -1.91 -2.21 16.46
CA ALA A 12 -1.01 -1.37 17.25
C ALA A 12 -1.60 -1.04 18.63
N SER A 13 -0.75 -0.90 19.65
CA SER A 13 -1.12 -0.54 21.03
C SER A 13 -1.18 0.97 21.28
N SER A 14 -0.69 1.78 20.34
CA SER A 14 -0.70 3.23 20.41
C SER A 14 -0.63 3.84 19.01
N PHE A 15 -1.01 5.11 18.91
CA PHE A 15 -0.88 5.85 17.65
C PHE A 15 0.60 5.95 17.20
N THR A 16 1.53 6.14 18.13
CA THR A 16 2.97 6.16 17.82
C THR A 16 3.42 4.83 17.21
N GLU A 17 2.96 3.70 17.75
CA GLU A 17 3.25 2.39 17.17
C GLU A 17 2.60 2.22 15.80
N ALA A 18 1.35 2.66 15.62
CA ALA A 18 0.66 2.62 14.33
C ALA A 18 1.41 3.40 13.26
N MET A 19 1.88 4.62 13.58
CA MET A 19 2.68 5.44 12.67
C MET A 19 4.00 4.78 12.30
N ARG A 20 4.68 4.15 13.27
CA ARG A 20 5.91 3.38 13.02
C ARG A 20 5.65 2.20 12.08
N MET A 21 4.61 1.41 12.36
CA MET A 21 4.20 0.29 11.50
C MET A 21 3.92 0.77 10.07
N GLY A 22 3.12 1.83 9.91
CA GLY A 22 2.78 2.39 8.61
C GLY A 22 4.01 2.85 7.82
N SER A 23 4.92 3.57 8.47
CA SER A 23 6.17 4.05 7.86
C SER A 23 7.09 2.91 7.42
N GLU A 24 7.26 1.89 8.27
CA GLU A 24 8.09 0.72 7.93
C GLU A 24 7.48 -0.06 6.75
N ILE A 25 6.16 -0.28 6.75
CA ILE A 25 5.47 -0.94 5.64
C ILE A 25 5.61 -0.12 4.35
N TYR A 26 5.48 1.20 4.40
CA TYR A 26 5.66 2.07 3.25
C TYR A 26 7.06 1.96 2.64
N HIS A 27 8.12 1.94 3.46
CA HIS A 27 9.49 1.73 2.98
C HIS A 27 9.70 0.32 2.39
N HIS A 28 9.11 -0.71 3.00
CA HIS A 28 9.14 -2.06 2.44
C HIS A 28 8.38 -2.16 1.12
N LEU A 29 7.23 -1.49 1.01
CA LEU A 29 6.45 -1.42 -0.22
C LEU A 29 7.25 -0.76 -1.34
N LYS A 30 7.97 0.32 -1.06
CA LYS A 30 8.91 0.95 -2.02
C LYS A 30 9.92 -0.07 -2.56
N ALA A 31 10.51 -0.88 -1.68
CA ALA A 31 11.49 -1.90 -2.06
C ALA A 31 10.87 -3.02 -2.89
N VAL A 32 9.65 -3.47 -2.54
CA VAL A 32 8.89 -4.47 -3.31
C VAL A 32 8.57 -3.96 -4.71
N ILE A 33 8.03 -2.74 -4.81
CA ILE A 33 7.70 -2.10 -6.09
C ILE A 33 8.96 -1.93 -6.94
N LYS A 34 10.04 -1.38 -6.37
CA LYS A 34 11.32 -1.22 -7.06
C LYS A 34 11.86 -2.55 -7.59
N GLY A 35 11.76 -3.62 -6.80
CA GLY A 35 12.23 -4.95 -7.19
C GLY A 35 11.43 -5.58 -8.34
N ARG A 36 10.13 -5.29 -8.45
CA ARG A 36 9.24 -5.86 -9.47
C ARG A 36 9.12 -5.02 -10.74
N PHE A 37 9.08 -3.69 -10.60
CA PHE A 37 8.74 -2.77 -11.69
C PHE A 37 9.86 -1.78 -12.03
N GLY A 38 10.98 -1.79 -11.29
CA GLY A 38 12.10 -0.86 -11.47
C GLY A 38 11.98 0.41 -10.64
N LEU A 39 13.02 1.25 -10.69
CA LEU A 39 13.13 2.45 -9.87
C LEU A 39 12.03 3.48 -10.16
N ASP A 40 11.68 3.64 -11.44
CA ASP A 40 10.75 4.68 -11.90
C ASP A 40 9.32 4.46 -11.37
N ALA A 41 8.97 3.21 -11.04
CA ALA A 41 7.68 2.87 -10.44
C ALA A 41 7.55 3.31 -8.96
N THR A 42 8.59 3.91 -8.37
CA THR A 42 8.58 4.40 -6.99
C THR A 42 8.36 5.91 -6.86
N ALA A 43 7.97 6.57 -7.95
CA ALA A 43 7.43 7.92 -7.90
C ALA A 43 6.15 7.96 -7.04
N VAL A 44 5.91 9.11 -6.40
CA VAL A 44 4.77 9.32 -5.52
C VAL A 44 3.73 10.19 -6.21
N GLY A 45 2.46 9.88 -5.97
CA GLY A 45 1.33 10.72 -6.36
C GLY A 45 1.05 11.84 -5.36
N ASP A 46 -0.08 12.53 -5.55
CA ASP A 46 -0.45 13.72 -4.77
C ASP A 46 -0.59 13.44 -3.26
N GLU A 47 -1.01 12.23 -2.89
CA GLU A 47 -1.18 11.80 -1.50
C GLU A 47 0.05 11.06 -0.93
N GLY A 48 1.17 11.04 -1.67
CA GLY A 48 2.41 10.39 -1.24
C GLY A 48 2.44 8.87 -1.42
N GLY A 49 1.35 8.24 -1.86
CA GLY A 49 1.32 6.83 -2.26
C GLY A 49 2.12 6.55 -3.54
N PHE A 50 2.56 5.30 -3.73
CA PHE A 50 3.23 4.89 -4.98
C PHE A 50 2.21 4.61 -6.07
N ALA A 51 2.56 4.94 -7.31
CA ALA A 51 1.73 4.70 -8.50
C ALA A 51 2.43 3.79 -9.52
N PRO A 52 2.70 2.50 -9.20
CA PRO A 52 3.22 1.56 -10.19
C PRO A 52 2.19 1.34 -11.31
N ASN A 53 2.67 1.01 -12.51
CA ASN A 53 1.79 0.70 -13.63
C ASN A 53 1.18 -0.71 -13.48
N ILE A 54 0.10 -0.79 -12.70
CA ILE A 54 -0.64 -2.02 -12.41
C ILE A 54 -1.91 -2.08 -13.26
N LEU A 55 -2.07 -3.18 -14.00
CA LEU A 55 -3.24 -3.41 -14.85
C LEU A 55 -4.41 -4.07 -14.10
N ASN A 56 -4.12 -4.70 -12.96
CA ASN A 56 -5.09 -5.42 -12.14
C ASN A 56 -5.03 -4.92 -10.69
N ASN A 57 -6.19 -4.56 -10.13
CA ASN A 57 -6.32 -4.13 -8.73
C ASN A 57 -5.85 -5.20 -7.73
N LYS A 58 -5.97 -6.49 -8.09
CA LYS A 58 -5.48 -7.58 -7.23
C LYS A 58 -3.96 -7.52 -7.05
N ASP A 59 -3.22 -7.10 -8.07
CA ASP A 59 -1.77 -6.97 -7.97
C ASP A 59 -1.38 -5.92 -6.93
N ALA A 60 -2.16 -4.84 -6.79
CA ALA A 60 -1.97 -3.83 -5.74
C ALA A 60 -2.10 -4.45 -4.34
N LEU A 61 -3.13 -5.27 -4.13
CA LEU A 61 -3.33 -5.98 -2.86
C LEU A 61 -2.19 -6.96 -2.57
N ASP A 62 -1.72 -7.71 -3.57
CA ASP A 62 -0.62 -8.65 -3.42
C ASP A 62 0.71 -7.95 -3.07
N LEU A 63 0.97 -6.78 -3.64
CA LEU A 63 2.14 -5.95 -3.30
C LEU A 63 2.07 -5.46 -1.84
N ILE A 64 0.91 -4.97 -1.41
CA ILE A 64 0.69 -4.49 -0.05
C ILE A 64 0.83 -5.64 0.95
N GLN A 65 0.24 -6.80 0.67
CA GLN A 65 0.40 -7.99 1.52
C GLN A 65 1.85 -8.46 1.62
N GLU A 66 2.62 -8.43 0.52
CA GLU A 66 4.05 -8.75 0.57
C GLU A 66 4.80 -7.74 1.44
N ALA A 67 4.51 -6.44 1.32
CA ALA A 67 5.13 -5.40 2.13
C ALA A 67 4.83 -5.56 3.62
N ILE A 68 3.56 -5.83 3.98
CA ILE A 68 3.14 -6.11 5.36
C ILE A 68 3.90 -7.32 5.93
N LYS A 69 4.02 -8.40 5.15
CA LYS A 69 4.76 -9.60 5.55
C LYS A 69 6.25 -9.31 5.75
N LYS A 70 6.87 -8.59 4.81
CA LYS A 70 8.30 -8.23 4.89
C LYS A 70 8.62 -7.29 6.06
N ALA A 71 7.68 -6.42 6.43
CA ALA A 71 7.78 -5.54 7.60
C ALA A 71 7.53 -6.28 8.93
N GLY A 72 7.09 -7.54 8.90
CA GLY A 72 6.85 -8.34 10.11
C GLY A 72 5.52 -8.04 10.82
N TYR A 73 4.54 -7.46 10.12
CA TYR A 73 3.25 -7.03 10.69
C TYR A 73 2.05 -7.85 10.23
N ALA A 74 2.26 -9.07 9.71
CA ALA A 74 1.16 -9.97 9.34
C ALA A 74 0.18 -10.17 10.51
N GLY A 75 -1.12 -10.01 10.24
CA GLY A 75 -2.19 -10.12 11.24
C GLY A 75 -2.35 -8.89 12.16
N LYS A 76 -1.60 -7.81 11.94
CA LYS A 76 -1.74 -6.53 12.67
C LYS A 76 -2.21 -5.37 11.80
N ILE A 77 -2.37 -5.60 10.50
CA ILE A 77 -2.68 -4.58 9.50
C ILE A 77 -3.89 -5.05 8.69
N GLU A 78 -4.90 -4.19 8.62
CA GLU A 78 -6.02 -4.33 7.68
C GLU A 78 -5.79 -3.47 6.44
N ILE A 79 -6.52 -3.76 5.36
CA ILE A 79 -6.46 -2.98 4.11
C ILE A 79 -7.80 -2.26 3.91
N GLY A 80 -7.72 -0.95 3.66
CA GLY A 80 -8.84 -0.10 3.25
C GLY A 80 -8.72 0.27 1.78
N MET A 81 -9.83 0.57 1.14
CA MET A 81 -9.86 0.91 -0.29
C MET A 81 -10.82 2.07 -0.54
N ASP A 82 -10.36 3.10 -1.26
CA ASP A 82 -11.26 4.01 -1.96
C ASP A 82 -11.34 3.58 -3.43
N VAL A 83 -12.50 3.08 -3.80
CA VAL A 83 -12.76 2.62 -5.16
C VAL A 83 -13.01 3.80 -6.10
N ALA A 84 -13.54 4.92 -5.61
CA ALA A 84 -13.98 6.06 -6.43
C ALA A 84 -14.85 5.63 -7.63
N ALA A 85 -15.84 4.76 -7.40
CA ALA A 85 -16.57 4.08 -8.46
C ALA A 85 -17.29 5.01 -9.45
N SER A 86 -17.66 6.20 -9.00
CA SER A 86 -18.26 7.25 -9.83
C SER A 86 -17.38 7.67 -11.01
N GLU A 87 -16.05 7.59 -10.88
CA GLU A 87 -15.09 8.00 -11.93
C GLU A 87 -15.07 7.07 -13.15
N PHE A 88 -15.68 5.89 -13.04
CA PHE A 88 -15.74 4.91 -14.13
C PHE A 88 -17.11 4.25 -14.27
N TYR A 89 -18.12 4.79 -13.61
CA TYR A 89 -19.51 4.42 -13.83
C TYR A 89 -20.03 5.14 -15.09
N ASN A 90 -20.62 4.39 -16.02
CA ASN A 90 -21.29 4.90 -17.21
C ASN A 90 -22.74 4.43 -17.23
#